data_AF-A0A520KNE2-F1
#
_entry.id   AF-A0A520KNE2-F1
#
_cell.length_a   1.000
_cell.length_b   1.000
_cell.length_c   1.000
_cell.angle_alpha   90.00
_cell.angle_beta   90.00
_cell.angle_gamma   90.00
#
_symmetry.space_group_name_H-M   'P 1'
#
loop_
_entity.id
_entity.type
_entity.pdbx_description
1 polymer ?
#
loop_
_entity_poly.entity_id
_entity_poly.type
_entity_poly.pdbx_seq_one_letter_code
_entity_poly.pdbx_strand_id
1 'polypeptide(L)' 'MKVKRTIPVKLDVPKERREDLHTTIEQFNTAANYTVENGRNEDGYLILNKSKIHDHVYYDLRDRTDLPANLCVRAYS' A
#
# COMPACT_ATOMS: atom_id res chain seq x y z
N MET A 1 -28.53 -25.67 10.01
CA MET A 1 -27.28 -24.98 10.43
C MET A 1 -26.80 -24.11 9.27
N LYS A 2 -26.64 -22.79 9.45
CA LYS A 2 -26.28 -21.87 8.34
C LYS A 2 -24.77 -21.81 8.20
N VAL A 3 -24.22 -22.38 7.13
CA VAL A 3 -22.78 -22.34 6.83
C VAL A 3 -22.40 -20.94 6.33
N LYS A 4 -21.38 -20.34 6.93
CA LYS A 4 -20.76 -19.10 6.44
C LYS A 4 -19.55 -19.45 5.58
N ARG A 5 -19.41 -18.79 4.43
CA ARG A 5 -18.27 -18.97 3.50
C ARG A 5 -16.99 -18.26 3.94
N THR A 6 -17.09 -17.37 4.93
CA THR A 6 -15.96 -16.58 5.44
C THR A 6 -15.77 -16.86 6.92
N ILE A 7 -14.55 -17.18 7.32
CA ILE A 7 -14.15 -17.32 8.71
C ILE A 7 -12.95 -16.41 8.99
N PRO A 8 -12.89 -15.75 10.16
CA PRO A 8 -11.68 -15.09 10.59
C PRO A 8 -10.65 -16.15 11.00
N VAL A 9 -9.43 -16.04 10.48
CA VAL A 9 -8.29 -16.84 10.91
C VAL A 9 -7.33 -15.92 11.65
N LYS A 10 -7.12 -16.17 12.94
CA LYS A 10 -6.16 -15.42 13.73
C LYS A 10 -4.76 -15.88 13.35
N LEU A 11 -3.89 -14.94 12.99
CA LEU A 11 -2.48 -15.23 12.80
C LEU A 11 -1.83 -15.45 14.16
N ASP A 12 -1.15 -16.58 14.33
CA ASP A 12 -0.33 -16.86 15.52
C ASP A 12 1.07 -16.26 15.31
N VAL A 13 1.20 -14.99 15.68
CA VAL A 13 2.41 -14.19 15.45
C VAL A 13 3.22 -14.14 16.74
N PRO A 14 4.48 -14.64 16.73
CA PRO A 14 5.40 -14.50 17.86
C PRO A 14 5.52 -13.04 18.30
N LYS A 15 5.63 -12.79 19.60
CA LYS A 15 5.60 -11.43 20.16
C LYS A 15 6.69 -10.55 19.54
N GLU A 16 7.85 -11.12 19.29
CA GLU A 16 9.03 -10.52 18.68
C GLU A 16 8.86 -10.15 17.19
N ARG A 17 7.87 -10.73 16.49
CA ARG A 17 7.59 -10.46 15.07
C ARG A 17 6.37 -9.56 14.86
N ARG A 18 5.69 -9.11 15.93
CA ARG A 18 4.48 -8.26 15.81
C ARG A 18 4.80 -6.92 15.17
N GLU A 19 5.97 -6.37 15.48
CA GLU A 19 6.42 -5.09 14.93
C GLU A 19 6.54 -5.13 13.41
N ASP A 20 6.98 -6.24 12.80
CA ASP A 20 7.04 -6.37 11.35
C ASP A 20 5.69 -6.08 10.66
N LEU A 21 4.59 -6.51 11.27
CA LEU A 21 3.25 -6.25 10.76
C LEU A 21 2.89 -4.77 10.90
N HIS A 22 3.20 -4.17 12.05
CA HIS A 22 2.97 -2.75 12.29
C HIS A 22 3.80 -1.88 11.35
N THR A 23 5.10 -2.16 11.21
CA THR A 23 5.98 -1.49 10.26
C THR A 23 5.48 -1.60 8.82
N THR A 24 5.03 -2.79 8.40
CA THR A 24 4.47 -2.95 7.04
C THR A 24 3.22 -2.09 6.84
N ILE A 25 2.33 -2.02 7.83
CA ILE A 25 1.11 -1.19 7.78
C ILE A 25 1.48 0.30 7.74
N GLU A 26 2.44 0.73 8.56
CA GLU A 26 2.91 2.11 8.61
C GLU A 26 3.55 2.52 7.28
N GLN A 27 4.44 1.70 6.72
CA GLN A 27 5.03 1.96 5.40
C GLN A 27 3.96 2.02 4.31
N PHE A 28 2.96 1.13 4.34
CA PHE A 28 1.86 1.17 3.37
C PHE A 28 1.03 2.46 3.49
N ASN A 29 0.73 2.91 4.72
CA ASN A 29 0.01 4.17 4.93
C ASN A 29 0.83 5.37 4.44
N THR A 30 2.14 5.39 4.69
CA THR A 30 3.05 6.41 4.14
C THR A 30 3.04 6.40 2.62
N ALA A 31 3.08 5.23 1.98
CA ALA A 31 3.02 5.11 0.53
C ALA A 31 1.69 5.61 -0.06
N ALA A 32 0.58 5.29 0.58
CA ALA A 32 -0.75 5.76 0.17
C ALA A 32 -0.88 7.29 0.28
N ASN A 33 -0.40 7.86 1.38
CA ASN A 33 -0.40 9.32 1.56
C ASN A 33 0.50 10.01 0.52
N TYR A 34 1.70 9.49 0.29
CA TYR A 34 2.61 10.00 -0.75
C TYR A 34 1.94 10.01 -2.12
N THR A 35 1.21 8.94 -2.46
CA THR A 35 0.45 8.86 -3.70
C THR A 35 -0.62 9.95 -3.80
N VAL A 36 -1.36 10.25 -2.73
CA VAL A 36 -2.41 11.28 -2.76
C VAL A 36 -1.82 12.69 -2.92
N GLU A 37 -0.66 12.92 -2.33
CA GLU A 37 0.05 14.20 -2.39
C GLU A 37 0.71 14.43 -3.75
N ASN A 38 1.32 13.39 -4.32
CA ASN A 38 2.18 13.51 -5.51
C ASN A 38 1.54 12.94 -6.79
N GLY A 39 0.49 12.13 -6.70
CA GLY A 39 -0.20 11.51 -7.84
C GLY A 39 -1.16 12.46 -8.57
N ARG A 40 -0.77 13.71 -8.80
CA ARG A 40 -1.58 14.76 -9.42
C ARG A 40 -0.98 15.27 -10.72
N ASN A 41 -1.83 15.63 -11.68
CA ASN A 41 -1.41 16.27 -12.92
C ASN A 41 -1.13 17.77 -12.70
N GLU A 42 -0.69 18.45 -13.76
CA GLU A 42 -0.37 19.89 -13.73
C GLU A 42 -1.57 20.77 -13.33
N ASP A 43 -2.79 20.32 -13.65
CA ASP A 43 -4.04 20.98 -13.28
C ASP A 43 -4.49 20.67 -11.82
N GLY A 44 -3.71 19.88 -11.08
CA GLY A 44 -3.97 19.51 -9.69
C GLY A 44 -4.97 18.37 -9.47
N TYR A 45 -5.46 17.73 -10.54
CA TYR A 45 -6.36 16.56 -10.46
C TYR A 45 -5.58 15.27 -10.27
N LEU A 46 -6.21 14.27 -9.64
CA LEU A 46 -5.63 12.93 -9.49
C LEU A 46 -5.40 12.26 -10.84
N ILE A 47 -4.25 11.62 -11.01
CA ILE A 47 -3.92 10.85 -12.21
C ILE A 47 -4.63 9.50 -12.13
N LEU A 48 -5.72 9.33 -12.90
CA LEU A 48 -6.52 8.09 -12.89
C LEU A 48 -6.00 7.00 -13.83
N ASN A 49 -5.12 7.36 -14.77
CA ASN A 49 -4.53 6.38 -15.67
C ASN A 49 -3.43 5.60 -14.94
N LYS A 50 -3.63 4.27 -14.85
CA LYS A 50 -2.74 3.37 -14.10
C LYS A 50 -1.27 3.44 -14.52
N SER A 51 -0.97 3.42 -15.82
CA SER A 51 0.42 3.48 -16.29
C SER A 51 1.04 4.84 -15.98
N LYS A 52 0.28 5.94 -16.17
CA LYS A 52 0.78 7.28 -15.88
C LYS A 52 1.08 7.49 -14.39
N ILE A 53 0.17 7.09 -13.49
CA ILE A 53 0.43 7.22 -12.06
C ILE A 53 1.55 6.29 -11.60
N HIS A 54 1.66 5.08 -12.20
CA HIS A 54 2.76 4.16 -11.93
C HIS A 54 4.11 4.83 -12.23
N ASP A 55 4.29 5.35 -13.45
CA ASP A 55 5.54 6.01 -13.84
C ASP A 55 5.85 7.23 -12.97
N HIS A 56 4.81 7.85 -12.41
CA HIS A 56 4.93 9.06 -11.59
C HIS A 56 5.32 8.80 -10.14
N VAL A 57 4.82 7.74 -9.49
CA VAL A 57 5.02 7.53 -8.05
C VAL A 57 5.77 6.23 -7.70
N TYR A 58 5.81 5.24 -8.59
CA TYR A 58 6.29 3.90 -8.21
C TYR A 58 7.75 3.86 -7.78
N TYR A 59 8.65 4.52 -8.53
CA TYR A 59 10.07 4.50 -8.22
C TYR A 59 10.37 5.27 -6.92
N ASP A 60 9.71 6.40 -6.70
CA ASP A 60 9.80 7.12 -5.43
C ASP A 60 9.32 6.27 -4.25
N LEU A 61 8.23 5.52 -4.42
CA LEU A 61 7.73 4.61 -3.38
C LEU A 61 8.72 3.46 -3.11
N ARG A 62 9.41 2.97 -4.14
CA ARG A 62 10.45 1.94 -4.03
C ARG A 62 11.71 2.43 -3.31
N ASP A 63 12.02 3.72 -3.44
CA ASP A 63 13.16 4.34 -2.76
C ASP A 63 12.84 4.73 -1.31
N ARG A 64 11.58 5.05 -1.02
CA ARG A 64 11.12 5.52 0.30
C ARG A 64 10.69 4.41 1.26
N THR A 65 10.43 3.21 0.76
CA THR A 65 9.84 2.12 1.56
C THR A 65 10.49 0.78 1.26
N ASP A 66 10.45 -0.12 2.23
CA ASP A 66 10.88 -1.51 2.06
C ASP A 66 9.75 -2.41 1.53
N LEU A 67 8.66 -1.80 1.05
CA LEU A 67 7.50 -2.54 0.58
C LEU A 67 7.85 -3.41 -0.64
N PRO A 68 7.34 -4.65 -0.69
CA PRO A 68 7.39 -5.43 -1.90
C PRO A 68 6.59 -4.74 -3.01
N ALA A 69 6.99 -4.97 -4.27
CA ALA A 69 6.43 -4.28 -5.43
C ALA A 69 4.90 -4.32 -5.50
N ASN A 70 4.28 -5.43 -5.08
CA ASN A 70 2.82 -5.55 -5.06
C ASN A 70 2.15 -4.59 -4.06
N LEU A 71 2.77 -4.30 -2.91
CA LEU A 71 2.27 -3.33 -1.94
C LEU A 71 2.53 -1.89 -2.40
N CYS A 72 3.66 -1.59 -3.04
CA CYS A 72 3.87 -0.29 -3.68
C CYS A 72 2.77 -0.02 -4.71
N VAL A 73 2.50 -0.98 -5.61
CA VAL A 73 1.46 -0.85 -6.63
C VAL A 73 0.06 -0.67 -6.02
N ARG A 74 -0.23 -1.32 -4.89
CA ARG A 74 -1.50 -1.17 -4.18
C ARG A 74 -1.70 0.21 -3.54
N ALA A 75 -0.65 1.00 -3.36
CA ALA A 75 -0.78 2.35 -2.82
C ALA A 75 -1.47 3.33 -3.79
N TYR A 76 -1.51 3.00 -5.08
CA TYR A 76 -2.07 3.86 -6.14
C TYR A 76 -2.99 3.11 -7.14
N SER A 77 -3.42 1.89 -6.81
CA SER A 77 -4.27 1.04 -7.66
C SER A 77 -5.69 0.92 -7.16
#